data_AF-A0A8H4SUU5-F1
#
_entry.id   AF-A0A8H4SUU5-F1
#
_cell.length_a   1.000
_cell.length_b   1.000
_cell.length_c   1.000
_cell.angle_alpha   90.00
_cell.angle_beta   90.00
_cell.angle_gamma   90.00
#
_symmetry.space_group_name_H-M   'P 1'
#
loop_
_entity.id
_entity.type
_entity.pdbx_description
1 polymer ?
#
loop_
_entity_poly.entity_id
_entity_poly.type
_entity_poly.pdbx_seq_one_letter_code
_entity_poly.pdbx_strand_id
1 'polypeptide(L)'
;MADPLSVLGAALGVTSLIIQIMDECIKGYQYYIRAVNMPSEYRHCKIRLQMEQQRFLNFGLEAGVLYTDGVLCETLRINRSLLLAVLAEIKTLFEDYAKINGKYVDHTAPVAIGKDDQAEPETDLVSMLFLPLDDSP
;
A
#
# COMPACT_ATOMS: atom_id res chain seq x y z
N MET A 1 -26.07 17.05 20.95
CA MET A 1 -26.36 15.62 20.74
C MET A 1 -25.96 15.33 19.30
N ALA A 2 -25.02 14.43 19.04
CA ALA A 2 -24.66 14.11 17.66
C ALA A 2 -25.73 13.20 17.07
N ASP A 3 -26.25 13.53 15.88
CA ASP A 3 -27.28 12.74 15.21
C ASP A 3 -26.71 11.38 14.79
N PRO A 4 -27.44 10.26 15.00
CA PRO A 4 -26.93 8.91 14.75
C PRO A 4 -26.53 8.67 13.28
N LEU A 5 -27.18 9.35 12.34
CA LEU A 5 -26.82 9.30 10.92
C LEU A 5 -25.48 10.00 10.63
N SER A 6 -25.18 11.10 11.34
CA SER A 6 -23.91 11.82 11.21
C SER A 6 -22.74 10.99 11.75
N VAL A 7 -22.94 10.33 12.90
CA VAL A 7 -21.95 9.41 13.48
C VAL A 7 -21.70 8.21 12.56
N LEU A 8 -22.75 7.64 11.98
CA LEU A 8 -22.64 6.54 11.02
C LEU A 8 -21.89 6.98 9.75
N GLY A 9 -22.26 8.12 9.18
CA GLY A 9 -21.59 8.68 8.00
C GLY A 9 -20.10 8.95 8.22
N ALA A 10 -19.75 9.54 9.37
CA ALA A 10 -18.35 9.76 9.75
C ALA A 10 -17.57 8.44 9.89
N ALA A 11 -18.17 7.42 10.53
CA ALA A 11 -17.52 6.13 10.71
C ALA A 11 -17.27 5.40 9.39
N LEU A 12 -18.23 5.43 8.46
CA LEU A 12 -18.09 4.87 7.11
C LEU A 12 -17.01 5.61 6.31
N GLY A 13 -16.99 6.94 6.37
CA GLY A 13 -15.97 7.75 5.70
C GLY A 13 -14.56 7.44 6.17
N VAL A 14 -14.35 7.31 7.49
CA VAL A 14 -13.04 6.96 8.06
C VAL A 14 -12.60 5.56 7.63
N THR A 15 -13.49 4.57 7.62
CA THR A 15 -13.16 3.22 7.15
C THR A 15 -12.77 3.24 5.67
N SER A 16 -13.50 3.97 4.83
CA SER A 16 -13.16 4.09 3.40
C SER A 16 -11.79 4.73 3.18
N LEU A 17 -11.45 5.77 3.93
CA LEU A 17 -10.15 6.43 3.85
C LEU A 17 -9.01 5.49 4.26
N ILE A 18 -9.20 4.70 5.33
CA ILE A 18 -8.22 3.71 5.78
C ILE A 18 -7.94 2.68 4.67
N ILE A 19 -8.98 2.19 4.00
CA ILE A 19 -8.84 1.24 2.87
C ILE A 19 -8.07 1.89 1.72
N GLN A 20 -8.41 3.13 1.35
CA GLN A 20 -7.73 3.87 0.27
C GLN A 20 -6.24 4.08 0.55
N ILE A 21 -5.88 4.57 1.74
CA ILE A 21 -4.47 4.80 2.07
C ILE A 21 -3.72 3.47 2.11
N MET A 22 -4.35 2.38 2.56
CA MET A 22 -3.69 1.09 2.54
C MET A 22 -3.42 0.60 1.10
N ASP A 23 -4.36 0.77 0.18
CA ASP A 23 -4.17 0.48 -1.24
C ASP A 23 -3.00 1.29 -1.84
N GLU A 24 -2.91 2.58 -1.52
CA GLU A 24 -1.79 3.43 -1.92
C GLU A 24 -0.44 2.93 -1.36
N CYS A 25 -0.40 2.50 -0.10
CA CYS A 25 0.80 1.90 0.49
C CYS A 25 1.21 0.60 -0.21
N ILE A 26 0.26 -0.29 -0.53
CA ILE A 26 0.51 -1.54 -1.26
C ILE A 26 1.14 -1.24 -2.63
N LYS A 27 0.55 -0.29 -3.37
CA LYS A 27 1.08 0.18 -4.65
C LYS A 27 2.49 0.76 -4.49
N GLY A 28 2.74 1.53 -3.44
CA GLY A 28 4.06 2.05 -3.08
C GLY A 28 5.11 0.93 -2.95
N TYR A 29 4.83 -0.12 -2.19
CA TYR A 29 5.73 -1.28 -2.09
C TYR A 29 6.00 -1.92 -3.45
N GLN A 30 4.95 -2.18 -4.24
CA GLN A 30 5.10 -2.82 -5.55
C GLN A 30 5.96 -1.98 -6.50
N TYR A 31 5.78 -0.67 -6.49
CA TYR A 31 6.55 0.26 -7.29
C TYR A 31 8.06 0.11 -7.06
N TYR A 32 8.48 0.12 -5.80
CA TYR A 32 9.89 0.02 -5.44
C TYR A 32 10.47 -1.39 -5.61
N ILE A 33 9.68 -2.44 -5.42
CA ILE A 33 10.10 -3.83 -5.65
C ILE A 33 10.32 -4.12 -7.13
N ARG A 34 9.46 -3.53 -8.00
CA ARG A 34 9.50 -3.72 -9.45
C ARG A 34 10.48 -2.78 -10.17
N ALA A 35 11.17 -1.90 -9.45
CA ALA A 35 12.18 -1.02 -10.03
C ALA A 35 13.25 -1.83 -10.81
N VAL A 36 13.19 -1.74 -12.14
CA VAL A 36 13.91 -2.60 -13.11
C VAL A 36 15.44 -2.42 -13.05
N ASN A 37 15.93 -1.30 -12.50
CA ASN A 37 17.33 -0.90 -12.56
C ASN A 37 18.06 -0.90 -11.21
N MET A 38 17.67 -1.72 -10.24
CA MET A 38 18.39 -1.82 -8.97
C MET A 38 19.74 -2.56 -9.15
N PRO A 39 20.90 -1.94 -8.83
CA PRO A 39 22.20 -2.62 -8.93
C PRO A 39 22.26 -3.87 -8.04
N SER A 40 22.99 -4.89 -8.48
CA SER A 40 23.09 -6.20 -7.80
C SER A 40 23.62 -6.09 -6.37
N GLU A 41 24.49 -5.11 -6.10
CA GLU A 41 25.03 -4.78 -4.77
C GLU A 41 23.91 -4.43 -3.76
N TYR A 42 22.79 -3.90 -4.24
CA TYR A 42 21.63 -3.54 -3.43
C TYR A 42 20.50 -4.58 -3.45
N ARG A 43 20.73 -5.80 -3.99
CA ARG A 43 19.70 -6.87 -4.03
C ARG A 43 19.14 -7.20 -2.64
N HIS A 44 19.96 -7.05 -1.58
CA HIS A 44 19.53 -7.21 -0.20
C HIS A 44 18.45 -6.20 0.22
N CYS A 45 18.46 -4.98 -0.31
CA CYS A 45 17.41 -3.98 -0.07
C CYS A 45 16.07 -4.41 -0.69
N LYS A 46 16.08 -4.98 -1.90
CA LYS A 46 14.87 -5.52 -2.54
C LYS A 46 14.24 -6.63 -1.69
N ILE A 47 15.05 -7.57 -1.19
CA ILE A 47 14.57 -8.66 -0.34
C ILE A 47 13.98 -8.10 0.97
N ARG A 48 14.66 -7.12 1.60
CA ARG A 48 14.15 -6.46 2.80
C ARG A 48 12.81 -5.76 2.56
N LEU A 49 12.67 -5.10 1.41
CA LEU A 49 11.43 -4.42 1.05
C LEU A 49 10.29 -5.41 0.79
N GLN A 50 10.56 -6.55 0.15
CA GLN A 50 9.59 -7.63 -0.02
C GLN A 50 9.14 -8.21 1.33
N MET A 51 10.08 -8.45 2.26
CA MET A 51 9.72 -8.91 3.62
C MET A 51 8.83 -7.89 4.35
N GLU A 52 9.12 -6.60 4.19
CA GLU A 52 8.31 -5.55 4.81
C GLU A 52 6.92 -5.42 4.17
N GLN A 53 6.80 -5.60 2.85
CA GLN A 53 5.51 -5.70 2.17
C GLN A 53 4.68 -6.87 2.74
N GLN A 54 5.28 -8.04 2.95
CA GLN A 54 4.58 -9.19 3.54
C GLN A 54 4.10 -8.91 4.96
N ARG A 55 4.93 -8.25 5.78
CA ARG A 55 4.53 -7.81 7.12
C ARG A 55 3.36 -6.82 7.07
N PHE A 56 3.39 -5.88 6.14
CA PHE A 56 2.35 -4.89 5.94
C PHE A 56 1.03 -5.53 5.48
N LEU A 57 1.07 -6.48 4.55
CA LEU A 57 -0.11 -7.23 4.10
C LEU A 57 -0.71 -8.07 5.23
N ASN A 58 0.13 -8.78 6.00
CA ASN A 58 -0.33 -9.52 7.19
C ASN A 58 -0.97 -8.59 8.22
N PHE A 59 -0.39 -7.41 8.44
CA PHE A 59 -1.02 -6.40 9.27
C PHE A 59 -2.40 -5.99 8.73
N GLY A 60 -2.53 -5.74 7.42
CA GLY A 60 -3.81 -5.39 6.81
C GLY A 60 -4.89 -6.47 6.94
N LEU A 61 -4.49 -7.74 6.85
CA LEU A 61 -5.36 -8.90 7.07
C LEU A 61 -5.82 -8.99 8.54
N GLU A 62 -4.88 -8.96 9.48
CA GLU A 62 -5.17 -9.03 10.92
C GLU A 62 -5.96 -7.80 11.42
N ALA A 63 -5.71 -6.64 10.81
CA ALA A 63 -6.47 -5.42 11.08
C ALA A 63 -7.93 -5.49 10.59
N GLY A 64 -8.24 -6.46 9.73
CA GLY A 64 -9.54 -6.64 9.10
C GLY A 64 -9.86 -5.63 8.00
N VAL A 65 -8.86 -4.88 7.54
CA VAL A 65 -9.05 -3.84 6.52
C VAL A 65 -9.07 -4.46 5.11
N LEU A 66 -8.38 -5.58 4.90
CA LEU A 66 -8.32 -6.30 3.63
C LEU A 66 -9.47 -7.32 3.43
N TYR A 67 -10.36 -7.51 4.41
CA TYR A 67 -11.53 -8.35 4.24
C TYR A 67 -12.64 -7.64 3.45
N THR A 68 -13.41 -8.42 2.69
CA THR A 68 -14.48 -7.92 1.82
C THR A 68 -15.62 -7.23 2.56
N ASP A 69 -15.78 -7.50 3.85
CA ASP A 69 -16.77 -6.87 4.72
C ASP A 69 -16.27 -5.55 5.35
N GLY A 70 -14.97 -5.24 5.23
CA GLY A 70 -14.36 -4.00 5.73
C GLY A 70 -14.48 -3.81 7.25
N VAL A 71 -14.75 -4.90 7.98
CA VAL A 71 -14.95 -4.86 9.42
C VAL A 71 -13.58 -4.91 10.10
N LEU A 72 -13.14 -3.74 10.57
CA LEU A 72 -11.91 -3.63 11.37
C LEU A 72 -11.99 -4.52 12.63
N CYS A 73 -10.85 -5.08 13.03
CA CYS A 73 -10.73 -5.80 14.29
C CYS A 73 -11.07 -4.89 15.49
N GLU A 74 -11.55 -5.46 16.59
CA GLU A 74 -12.09 -4.68 17.72
C GLU A 74 -11.11 -3.63 18.27
N THR A 75 -9.83 -3.98 18.40
CA THR A 75 -8.77 -3.09 18.88
C THR A 75 -8.59 -1.86 17.99
N LEU A 76 -8.70 -2.02 16.67
CA LEU A 76 -8.54 -0.93 15.70
C LEU A 76 -9.85 -0.18 15.45
N ARG A 77 -11.01 -0.79 15.71
CA ARG A 77 -12.27 -0.05 15.80
C ARG A 77 -12.22 1.00 16.92
N ILE A 78 -11.51 0.71 18.00
CA ILE A 78 -11.33 1.62 19.14
C ILE A 78 -10.33 2.74 18.80
N ASN A 79 -9.30 2.47 17.99
CA ASN A 79 -8.22 3.42 17.67
C ASN A 79 -8.06 3.70 16.17
N ARG A 80 -9.17 4.00 15.47
CA ARG A 80 -9.16 4.28 14.02
C ARG A 80 -8.25 5.44 13.63
N SER A 81 -8.12 6.44 14.50
CA SER A 81 -7.23 7.60 14.31
C SER A 81 -5.75 7.20 14.32
N LEU A 82 -5.36 6.29 15.22
CA LEU A 82 -3.99 5.77 15.27
C LEU A 82 -3.67 4.95 14.01
N LEU A 83 -4.60 4.07 13.60
CA LEU A 83 -4.46 3.30 12.37
C LEU A 83 -4.27 4.22 11.15
N LEU A 84 -5.12 5.25 11.03
CA LEU A 84 -5.04 6.23 9.96
C LEU A 84 -3.71 7.00 9.99
N ALA A 85 -3.25 7.42 11.18
CA ALA A 85 -1.99 8.14 11.34
C ALA A 85 -0.79 7.30 10.90
N VAL A 86 -0.73 6.02 11.31
CA VAL A 86 0.35 5.11 10.92
C VAL A 86 0.35 4.86 9.41
N LEU A 87 -0.82 4.61 8.82
CA LEU A 87 -0.93 4.40 7.37
C LEU A 87 -0.53 5.66 6.58
N ALA A 88 -0.95 6.84 7.03
CA ALA A 88 -0.58 8.11 6.42
C ALA A 88 0.94 8.38 6.54
N GLU A 89 1.56 8.03 7.66
CA GLU A 89 3.01 8.15 7.85
C GLU A 89 3.79 7.25 6.88
N ILE A 90 3.38 5.98 6.75
CA ILE A 90 3.98 5.04 5.79
C ILE A 90 3.85 5.57 4.35
N LYS A 91 2.67 6.08 3.98
CA LYS A 91 2.46 6.71 2.68
C LYS A 91 3.41 7.89 2.47
N THR A 92 3.53 8.76 3.47
CA THR A 92 4.40 9.94 3.41
C THR A 92 5.86 9.55 3.22
N LEU A 93 6.32 8.47 3.87
CA LEU A 93 7.68 7.94 3.65
C LEU A 93 7.92 7.51 2.20
N PHE A 94 6.93 6.87 1.56
CA PHE A 94 7.04 6.53 0.14
C PHE A 94 7.07 7.75 -0.77
N GLU A 95 6.24 8.76 -0.49
CA GLU A 95 6.21 10.01 -1.24
C GLU A 95 7.53 10.80 -1.09
N ASP A 96 8.06 10.88 0.13
CA ASP A 96 9.31 11.58 0.40
C ASP A 96 10.49 10.88 -0.27
N TYR A 97 10.51 9.56 -0.26
CA TYR A 97 11.50 8.80 -1.00
C TYR A 97 11.37 9.02 -2.52
N ALA A 98 10.15 9.09 -3.07
CA ALA A 98 9.91 9.39 -4.48
C ALA A 98 10.42 10.79 -4.86
N LYS A 99 10.14 11.80 -4.03
CA LYS A 99 10.61 13.18 -4.21
C LYS A 99 12.14 13.26 -4.23
N ILE A 100 12.81 12.58 -3.30
CA ILE A 100 14.28 12.58 -3.20
C ILE A 100 14.91 11.86 -4.39
N ASN A 101 14.31 10.75 -4.83
CA ASN A 101 14.89 9.95 -5.91
C ASN A 101 14.60 10.46 -7.32
N GLY A 102 13.70 11.44 -7.51
CA GLY A 102 13.64 12.40 -8.62
C GLY A 102 13.53 11.87 -10.07
N LYS A 103 13.73 10.57 -10.32
CA LYS A 103 13.59 9.89 -11.61
C LYS A 103 12.20 9.27 -11.81
N TYR A 104 11.33 9.42 -10.82
CA TYR A 104 10.01 8.80 -10.76
C TYR A 104 8.90 9.85 -10.57
N VAL A 105 9.14 11.08 -11.04
CA VAL A 105 8.23 12.24 -10.89
C VAL A 105 6.98 12.12 -11.79
N ASP A 106 6.90 11.09 -12.65
CA ASP A 106 5.90 11.04 -13.74
C ASP A 106 4.93 9.85 -13.65
N HIS A 107 4.42 9.55 -12.45
CA HIS A 107 3.28 8.62 -12.28
C HIS A 107 2.03 9.29 -11.68
N THR A 108 2.09 10.59 -11.38
CA THR A 108 0.93 11.37 -10.91
C THR A 108 0.46 12.42 -11.92
N ALA A 109 1.10 12.52 -13.09
CA ALA A 109 0.67 13.37 -14.19
C ALA A 109 0.16 12.51 -15.38
N PRO A 110 -0.93 12.90 -16.06
CA PRO A 110 -1.43 12.17 -17.22
C PRO A 110 -0.64 12.61 -18.46
N VAL A 111 0.54 12.03 -18.71
CA VAL A 111 1.25 12.22 -19.98
C VAL A 111 1.82 10.91 -20.51
N ALA A 112 1.59 10.71 -21.82
CA ALA A 112 1.88 9.53 -22.60
C ALA A 112 3.38 9.17 -22.63
N ILE A 113 3.74 7.99 -22.11
CA ILE A 113 5.06 7.38 -22.28
C ILE A 113 4.88 5.90 -22.66
N GLY A 114 5.82 5.42 -23.48
CA GLY A 114 5.92 4.11 -24.15
C GLY A 114 5.27 2.92 -23.45
N LYS A 115 4.61 2.13 -24.29
CA LYS A 115 3.59 1.10 -24.03
C LYS A 115 4.06 -0.18 -23.30
N ASP A 116 5.14 -0.16 -22.53
CA ASP A 116 5.72 -1.39 -21.93
C ASP A 116 5.79 -1.36 -20.38
N ASP A 117 5.99 -0.18 -19.76
CA ASP A 117 6.08 -0.06 -18.29
C ASP A 117 4.75 0.30 -17.60
N GLN A 118 3.64 0.32 -18.37
CA GLN A 118 2.34 0.89 -17.96
C GLN A 118 1.29 -0.12 -17.51
N ALA A 119 1.68 -1.34 -17.11
CA ALA A 119 0.76 -2.18 -16.37
C ALA A 119 0.67 -1.62 -14.94
N GLU A 120 -0.46 -1.00 -14.59
CA GLU A 120 -0.83 -0.84 -13.17
C GLU A 120 -0.53 -2.17 -12.48
N PRO A 121 0.22 -2.17 -11.37
CA PRO A 121 0.60 -3.43 -10.78
C PRO A 121 -0.68 -4.09 -10.28
N GLU A 122 -1.04 -5.22 -10.91
CA GLU A 122 -2.27 -5.95 -10.57
C GLU A 122 -2.32 -6.12 -9.06
N THR A 123 -3.38 -5.57 -8.48
CA THR A 123 -3.58 -5.54 -7.03
C THR A 123 -4.31 -6.79 -6.58
N ASP A 124 -3.96 -7.95 -7.15
CA ASP A 124 -4.46 -9.22 -6.65
C ASP A 124 -3.72 -9.56 -5.36
N LEU A 125 -4.33 -9.24 -4.23
CA LEU A 125 -3.81 -9.51 -2.88
C LEU A 125 -3.40 -10.98 -2.73
N VAL A 126 -4.11 -11.90 -3.38
CA VAL A 126 -3.81 -13.33 -3.35
C VAL A 126 -2.48 -13.59 -4.05
N SER A 127 -2.27 -13.08 -5.27
CA SER A 127 -0.98 -13.17 -5.96
C SER A 127 0.18 -12.54 -5.19
N MET A 128 -0.05 -11.48 -4.40
CA MET A 128 0.99 -10.82 -3.62
C MET A 128 1.44 -11.60 -2.39
N LEU A 129 0.57 -12.43 -1.82
CA LEU A 129 0.91 -13.30 -0.68
C LEU A 129 1.80 -14.47 -1.10
N PHE A 130 1.85 -14.79 -2.40
CA PHE A 130 2.75 -15.78 -2.96
C PHE A 130 4.01 -15.10 -3.50
N LEU A 131 5.18 -15.52 -3.03
CA LEU A 131 6.43 -15.15 -3.69
C LEU A 131 6.41 -15.77 -5.10
N PRO A 132 6.64 -14.99 -6.18
CA PRO A 132 6.84 -15.60 -7.49
C PRO A 132 8.03 -16.54 -7.38
N LEU A 133 7.80 -17.82 -7.70
CA LEU A 133 8.88 -18.76 -7.95
C LEU A 133 9.58 -18.23 -9.20
N ASP A 134 10.81 -17.75 -9.05
CA ASP A 134 11.67 -17.49 -10.20
C ASP A 134 11.81 -18.83 -10.94
N ASP A 135 11.14 -18.96 -12.09
CA ASP A 135 11.47 -19.95 -13.11
C ASP A 135 12.82 -19.55 -13.70
N SER A 136 13.91 -19.86 -12.98
CA SER A 136 15.23 -19.90 -13.60
C SER A 136 15.45 -21.31 -14.17
N PRO A 137 15.89 -21.44 -15.43
CA PRO A 137 16.57 -22.65 -15.89
C PRO A 137 17.90 -22.87 -15.14
#